data_AF-A0A817Q8C0-F1
#
_entry.id   AF-A0A817Q8C0-F1
#
_cell.length_a   1.000
_cell.length_b   1.000
_cell.length_c   1.000
_cell.angle_alpha   90.00
_cell.angle_beta   90.00
_cell.angle_gamma   90.00
#
_symmetry.space_group_name_H-M   'P 1'
#
loop_
_entity.id
_entity.type
_entity.pdbx_description
1 polymer ?
#
loop_
_entity_poly.entity_id
_entity_poly.type
_entity_poly.pdbx_seq_one_letter_code
_entity_poly.pdbx_strand_id
1 'polypeptide(L)'
;MCHRVRAAQQEIQKKKYIDQMDETTAFLTVDWSQKILPQQFREGQTAYFGKKGMSLLVGSFVFKDPSHDKLISKTYMVALTKCSQSEFETFCAAQLILEQFHQEHPHM
;
A
#
# COMPACT_ATOMS: atom_id res chain seq x y z
N MET A 1 9.29 -22.78 0.29
CA MET A 1 8.01 -23.52 0.46
C MET A 1 7.03 -22.78 1.37
N CYS A 2 7.42 -22.33 2.57
CA CYS A 2 6.55 -21.60 3.51
C CYS A 2 5.89 -20.31 2.96
N HIS A 3 6.63 -19.51 2.17
CA HIS A 3 6.09 -18.26 1.59
C HIS A 3 4.91 -18.49 0.62
N ARG A 4 4.87 -19.62 -0.09
CA ARG A 4 3.77 -19.95 -1.03
C ARG A 4 2.49 -20.31 -0.28
N VAL A 5 2.62 -21.03 0.82
CA VAL A 5 1.48 -21.40 1.68
C VAL A 5 0.89 -20.14 2.32
N ARG A 6 1.74 -19.26 2.83
CA ARG A 6 1.31 -17.96 3.38
C ARG A 6 0.58 -17.12 2.33
N ALA A 7 1.15 -16.98 1.13
CA ALA A 7 0.51 -16.24 0.04
C ALA A 7 -0.84 -16.83 -0.36
N ALA A 8 -0.93 -18.16 -0.52
CA ALA A 8 -2.19 -18.83 -0.82
C ALA A 8 -3.24 -18.60 0.26
N GLN A 9 -2.85 -18.66 1.54
CA GLN A 9 -3.76 -18.41 2.65
C GLN A 9 -4.23 -16.95 2.68
N GLN A 10 -3.33 -15.99 2.47
CA GLN A 10 -3.67 -14.57 2.40
C GLN A 10 -4.64 -14.27 1.25
N GLU A 11 -4.43 -14.87 0.08
CA GLU A 11 -5.32 -14.73 -1.06
C GLU A 11 -6.71 -15.31 -0.79
N ILE A 12 -6.81 -16.48 -0.16
CA ILE A 12 -8.09 -17.09 0.23
C ILE A 12 -8.86 -16.16 1.18
N GLN A 13 -8.18 -15.63 2.21
CA GLN A 13 -8.83 -14.74 3.17
C GLN A 13 -9.20 -13.40 2.53
N LYS A 14 -8.32 -12.83 1.70
CA LYS A 14 -8.58 -11.57 0.99
C LYS A 14 -9.83 -11.69 0.12
N LYS A 15 -9.96 -12.76 -0.67
CA LYS A 15 -11.16 -13.00 -1.48
C LYS A 15 -12.42 -13.11 -0.63
N LYS A 16 -12.35 -13.90 0.45
CA LYS A 16 -13.47 -14.05 1.39
C LYS A 16 -13.96 -12.71 1.95
N TYR A 17 -13.06 -11.82 2.34
CA TYR A 17 -13.45 -10.50 2.83
C TYR A 17 -14.01 -9.62 1.72
N ILE A 18 -13.39 -9.60 0.54
CA ILE A 18 -13.87 -8.83 -0.61
C ILE A 18 -15.28 -9.27 -1.04
N ASP A 19 -15.56 -10.57 -1.00
CA ASP A 19 -16.89 -11.12 -1.34
C ASP A 19 -17.97 -10.68 -0.34
N GLN A 20 -17.60 -10.41 0.92
CA GLN A 20 -18.50 -9.98 2.00
C GLN A 20 -18.70 -8.46 2.08
N MET A 21 -17.94 -7.67 1.31
CA MET A 21 -18.05 -6.22 1.31
C MET A 21 -19.32 -5.73 0.63
N ASP A 22 -19.81 -4.59 1.10
CA ASP A 22 -20.88 -3.82 0.47
C ASP A 22 -20.34 -2.61 -0.31
N GLU A 23 -21.22 -1.76 -0.81
CA GLU A 23 -20.88 -0.54 -1.57
C GLU A 23 -20.33 0.60 -0.70
N THR A 24 -20.35 0.45 0.63
CA THR A 24 -19.87 1.45 1.59
C THR A 24 -18.57 1.07 2.26
N THR A 25 -18.02 -0.10 1.91
CA THR A 25 -16.81 -0.64 2.51
C THR A 25 -15.70 -0.74 1.48
N ALA A 26 -14.46 -0.53 1.94
CA ALA A 26 -13.26 -0.67 1.14
C ALA A 26 -12.23 -1.57 1.86
N PHE A 27 -11.53 -2.40 1.09
CA PHE A 27 -10.45 -3.25 1.59
C PHE A 27 -9.10 -2.59 1.30
N LEU A 28 -8.40 -2.16 2.35
CA LEU A 28 -7.09 -1.56 2.25
C LEU A 28 -5.98 -2.60 2.49
N THR A 29 -5.05 -2.70 1.56
CA THR A 29 -3.77 -3.38 1.77
C THR A 29 -2.64 -2.36 1.75
N VAL A 30 -1.76 -2.40 2.74
CA VAL A 30 -0.61 -1.50 2.83
C VAL A 30 0.67 -2.31 2.94
N ASP A 31 1.71 -1.90 2.19
CA ASP A 31 3.04 -2.47 2.32
C ASP A 31 4.13 -1.43 2.03
N TRP A 32 5.29 -1.63 2.63
CA TRP A 32 6.47 -0.82 2.33
C TRP A 32 7.12 -1.33 1.04
N SER A 33 7.15 -0.48 0.02
CA SER A 33 7.82 -0.79 -1.24
C SER A 33 9.33 -0.57 -1.14
N GLN A 34 10.05 -0.98 -2.19
CA GLN A 34 11.46 -0.67 -2.35
C GLN A 34 11.67 0.85 -2.32
N LYS A 35 12.77 1.27 -1.69
CA LYS A 35 13.10 2.69 -1.57
C LYS A 35 13.34 3.31 -2.94
N ILE A 36 12.85 4.53 -3.13
CA ILE A 36 13.16 5.34 -4.31
C ILE A 36 14.59 5.85 -4.16
N LEU A 37 15.48 5.43 -5.07
CA LEU A 37 16.87 5.86 -5.08
C LEU A 37 17.02 7.17 -5.89
N PRO A 38 17.72 8.18 -5.37
CA PRO A 38 18.02 9.39 -6.14
C PRO A 38 18.86 9.06 -7.39
N GLN A 39 18.55 9.67 -8.53
CA GLN A 39 19.26 9.45 -9.80
C GLN A 39 20.78 9.73 -9.72
N GLN A 40 21.22 10.62 -8.81
CA GLN A 40 22.64 10.95 -8.61
C GLN A 40 23.46 9.79 -8.02
N PHE A 41 22.83 8.71 -7.54
CA PHE A 41 23.48 7.50 -7.02
C PHE A 41 23.42 6.33 -7.99
N ARG A 42 23.74 6.56 -9.29
CA ARG A 42 24.17 5.46 -10.18
C ARG A 42 25.55 4.98 -9.71
N GLU A 43 25.56 4.05 -8.75
CA GLU A 43 26.77 3.64 -8.06
C GLU A 43 27.50 2.47 -8.73
N GLY A 44 28.83 2.57 -8.77
CA GLY A 44 29.71 1.42 -8.89
C GLY A 44 29.64 0.57 -7.61
N GLN A 45 29.91 -0.73 -7.76
CA GLN A 45 29.66 -1.82 -6.80
C GLN A 45 30.20 -1.62 -5.35
N THR A 46 31.06 -0.63 -5.11
CA THR A 46 31.74 -0.32 -3.84
C THR A 46 30.97 0.61 -2.92
N ALA A 47 29.96 1.31 -3.43
CA ALA A 47 29.08 2.17 -2.67
C ALA A 47 27.72 1.47 -2.55
N TYR A 48 27.29 1.12 -1.33
CA TYR A 48 25.94 0.58 -1.10
C TYR A 48 25.09 1.64 -0.40
N PHE A 49 24.38 2.43 -1.18
CA PHE A 49 23.53 3.51 -0.67
C PHE A 49 22.07 3.07 -0.46
N GLY A 50 21.80 1.76 -0.35
CA GLY A 50 20.46 1.21 -0.12
C GLY A 50 19.71 1.78 1.10
N LYS A 51 20.41 2.44 2.03
CA LYS A 51 19.82 3.15 3.17
C LYS A 51 19.43 4.62 2.90
N LYS A 52 19.93 5.25 1.82
CA LYS A 52 19.77 6.70 1.54
C LYS A 52 18.60 7.06 0.62
N GLY A 53 17.79 6.09 0.19
CA GLY A 53 16.59 6.33 -0.61
C GLY A 53 15.39 6.79 0.23
N MET A 54 14.39 7.37 -0.46
CA MET A 54 13.10 7.72 0.15
C MET A 54 12.31 6.43 0.41
N SER A 55 11.76 6.27 1.62
CA SER A 55 10.86 5.16 1.93
C SER A 55 9.51 5.40 1.28
N LEU A 56 8.93 4.36 0.69
CA LEU A 56 7.66 4.44 -0.04
C LEU A 56 6.64 3.52 0.63
N LEU A 57 5.60 4.09 1.22
CA LEU A 57 4.44 3.32 1.67
C LEU A 57 3.43 3.28 0.54
N VAL A 58 2.96 2.09 0.17
CA VAL A 58 1.95 1.92 -0.87
C VAL A 58 0.70 1.35 -0.23
N GLY A 59 -0.42 2.07 -0.37
CA GLY A 59 -1.74 1.64 0.07
C GLY A 59 -2.64 1.41 -1.14
N SER A 60 -3.19 0.21 -1.28
CA SER A 60 -4.12 -0.15 -2.34
C SER A 60 -5.49 -0.47 -1.73
N PHE A 61 -6.49 0.31 -2.13
CA PHE A 61 -7.89 0.05 -1.85
C PHE A 61 -8.50 -0.80 -2.95
N VAL A 62 -9.36 -1.73 -2.56
CA VAL A 62 -10.26 -2.45 -3.43
C VAL A 62 -11.67 -2.25 -2.90
N PHE A 63 -12.61 -1.84 -3.74
CA PHE A 63 -14.00 -1.57 -3.35
C PHE A 63 -14.95 -1.79 -4.52
N LYS A 64 -16.24 -1.91 -4.25
CA LYS A 64 -17.28 -2.11 -5.28
C LYS A 64 -17.70 -0.78 -5.88
N ASP A 65 -17.82 -0.74 -7.20
CA ASP A 65 -18.44 0.37 -7.92
C ASP A 65 -19.97 0.25 -7.83
N PRO A 66 -20.67 1.24 -7.24
CA PRO A 66 -22.13 1.24 -7.16
C PRO A 66 -22.82 1.17 -8.52
N SER A 67 -22.17 1.66 -9.58
CA SER A 67 -22.78 1.78 -10.91
C SER A 67 -22.74 0.48 -11.71
N HIS A 68 -21.78 -0.40 -11.43
CA HIS A 68 -21.40 -1.47 -12.35
C HIS A 68 -21.17 -2.85 -11.70
N ASP A 69 -21.37 -3.00 -10.38
CA ASP A 69 -21.10 -4.23 -9.62
C ASP A 69 -19.71 -4.82 -9.95
N LYS A 70 -18.75 -3.92 -10.15
CA LYS A 70 -17.36 -4.25 -10.48
C LYS A 70 -16.46 -3.83 -9.34
N LEU A 71 -15.43 -4.62 -9.08
CA LEU A 71 -14.37 -4.23 -8.17
C LEU A 71 -13.44 -3.23 -8.85
N ILE A 72 -13.28 -2.07 -8.23
CA ILE A 72 -12.29 -1.06 -8.61
C ILE A 72 -11.14 -1.14 -7.61
N SER A 73 -9.93 -0.92 -8.11
CA SER A 73 -8.75 -0.74 -7.27
C SER A 73 -8.17 0.66 -7.44
N LYS A 74 -7.87 1.33 -6.34
CA LYS A 74 -7.15 2.60 -6.31
C LYS A 74 -5.92 2.48 -5.43
N THR A 75 -4.80 3.00 -5.91
CA THR A 75 -3.52 2.90 -5.21
C THR A 75 -2.95 4.28 -4.94
N TYR A 76 -2.58 4.50 -3.68
CA TYR A 76 -1.94 5.71 -3.19
C TYR A 76 -0.52 5.39 -2.74
N MET A 77 0.36 6.37 -2.88
CA MET A 77 1.77 6.22 -2.52
C MET A 77 2.22 7.43 -1.72
N VAL A 78 2.88 7.18 -0.58
CA VAL A 78 3.48 8.21 0.26
C VAL A 78 4.99 8.02 0.26
N ALA A 79 5.70 8.99 -0.29
CA ALA A 79 7.16 9.01 -0.30
C ALA A 79 7.69 9.86 0.86
N LEU A 80 8.45 9.25 1.76
CA LEU A 80 9.05 9.90 2.93
C LEU A 80 10.57 9.96 2.78
N THR A 81 11.13 11.15 2.87
CA THR A 81 12.58 11.39 2.73
C THR A 81 13.38 10.87 3.92
N LYS A 82 12.83 10.98 5.13
CA LYS A 82 13.38 10.42 6.36
C LYS A 82 12.32 9.53 6.98
N CYS A 83 12.54 8.22 6.92
CA CYS A 83 11.64 7.25 7.51
C CYS A 83 12.39 5.96 7.87
N SER A 84 12.24 5.53 9.11
CA SER A 84 12.80 4.29 9.64
C SER A 84 11.90 3.06 9.41
N GLN A 85 10.71 3.27 8.85
CA GLN A 85 9.66 2.26 8.69
C GLN A 85 9.22 1.68 10.05
N SER A 86 9.22 2.53 11.07
CA SER A 86 8.67 2.19 12.38
C SER A 86 7.15 2.03 12.32
N GLU A 87 6.58 1.42 13.35
CA GLU A 87 5.13 1.30 13.49
C GLU A 87 4.44 2.67 13.49
N PHE A 88 5.00 3.64 14.21
CA PHE A 88 4.49 5.01 14.25
C PHE A 88 4.48 5.68 12.88
N GLU A 89 5.60 5.61 12.14
CA GLU A 89 5.67 6.18 10.78
C GLU A 89 4.74 5.46 9.81
N THR A 90 4.57 4.15 9.96
CA THR A 90 3.62 3.36 9.17
C THR A 90 2.20 3.82 9.44
N PHE A 91 1.82 4.03 10.70
CA PHE A 91 0.51 4.55 11.07
C PHE A 91 0.27 5.95 10.50
N CYS A 92 1.21 6.88 10.68
CA CYS A 92 1.08 8.24 10.15
C CYS A 92 0.94 8.25 8.62
N ALA A 93 1.75 7.46 7.90
CA ALA A 93 1.66 7.40 6.45
C ALA A 93 0.39 6.68 5.97
N ALA A 94 -0.10 5.66 6.68
CA ALA A 94 -1.38 5.04 6.40
C ALA A 94 -2.55 5.99 6.65
N GLN A 95 -2.49 6.84 7.69
CA GLN A 95 -3.48 7.86 7.97
C GLN A 95 -3.57 8.88 6.83
N LEU A 96 -2.43 9.36 6.30
CA LEU A 96 -2.43 10.25 5.13
C LEU A 96 -3.11 9.62 3.91
N ILE A 97 -2.87 8.32 3.68
CA ILE A 97 -3.52 7.57 2.61
C ILE A 97 -5.04 7.46 2.84
N LEU A 98 -5.47 7.20 4.08
CA LEU A 98 -6.89 7.11 4.45
C LEU A 98 -7.60 8.46 4.29
N GLU A 99 -7.00 9.55 4.75
CA GLU A 99 -7.55 10.90 4.62
C GLU A 99 -7.72 11.27 3.14
N GLN A 100 -6.73 10.99 2.30
CA GLN A 100 -6.82 11.22 0.86
C GLN A 100 -7.92 10.37 0.21
N PHE A 101 -8.01 9.10 0.58
CA PHE A 101 -9.05 8.20 0.07
C PHE A 101 -10.45 8.69 0.42
N HIS A 102 -10.68 9.07 1.68
CA HIS A 102 -11.98 9.55 2.14
C HIS A 102 -12.38 10.90 1.51
N GLN A 103 -11.40 11.78 1.22
CA GLN A 103 -11.66 13.01 0.45
C GLN A 103 -12.15 12.72 -0.98
N GLU A 104 -11.59 11.71 -1.64
CA GLU A 104 -12.00 11.31 -3.00
C GLU A 104 -13.28 10.47 -3.03
N HIS A 105 -13.57 9.75 -1.94
CA HIS A 105 -14.73 8.86 -1.80
C HIS A 105 -15.49 9.10 -0.50
N PRO A 106 -16.23 10.23 -0.34
CA PRO A 106 -16.89 10.56 0.92
C PRO A 106 -18.00 9.59 1.37
N HIS A 107 -18.46 8.73 0.45
CA HIS A 107 -19.48 7.72 0.67
C HIS A 107 -18.91 6.36 1.16
N MET A 108 -17.59 6.27 1.29
CA MET A 108 -16.83 5.14 1.85
C MET A 108 -16.02 5.57 3.07
#